data_AF-A0A1G8LKW7-F1
#
_entry.id   AF-A0A1G8LKW7-F1
#
_cell.length_a   1.000
_cell.length_b   1.000
_cell.length_c   1.000
_cell.angle_alpha   90.00
_cell.angle_beta   90.00
_cell.angle_gamma   90.00
#
_symmetry.space_group_name_H-M   'P 1'
#
loop_
_entity.id
_entity.type
_entity.pdbx_description
1 polymer ?
#
loop_
_entity_poly.entity_id
_entity_poly.type
_entity_poly.pdbx_seq_one_letter_code
_entity_poly.pdbx_strand_id
1 'polypeptide(L)'
;MAMHHATALATLLIGLWAARAYIPNLLASMTPPAAHLAWGFFFVAFGAIGRSVYWSFGRVVTGDEWPFVRDLLGGLNINMGFELCLIIGLLLILRARLLAIPEDDRPAYNLFTCVTYPEPFRLYSILRRPK
;
A
#
# COMPACT_ATOMS: atom_id res chain seq x y z
N MET A 1 5.81 6.49 28.41
CA MET A 1 6.81 5.76 27.60
C MET A 1 6.46 4.29 27.39
N ALA A 2 6.28 3.47 28.44
CA ALA A 2 6.03 2.03 28.29
C ALA A 2 4.84 1.64 27.39
N MET A 3 3.71 2.37 27.49
CA MET A 3 2.52 2.11 26.68
C MET A 3 2.77 2.32 25.17
N HIS A 4 3.57 3.33 24.78
CA HIS A 4 3.91 3.57 23.37
C HIS A 4 4.78 2.47 22.77
N HIS A 5 5.69 1.89 23.57
CA HIS A 5 6.53 0.78 23.11
C HIS A 5 5.70 -0.49 22.91
N ALA A 6 4.78 -0.77 23.85
CA ALA A 6 3.91 -1.93 23.78
C ALA A 6 2.96 -1.87 22.57
N THR A 7 2.32 -0.73 22.32
CA THR A 7 1.41 -0.57 21.17
C THR A 7 2.16 -0.62 19.84
N ALA A 8 3.35 -0.02 19.75
CA ALA A 8 4.15 -0.08 18.54
C ALA A 8 4.63 -1.51 18.22
N LEU A 9 5.09 -2.26 19.23
CA LEU A 9 5.49 -3.65 19.07
C LEU A 9 4.31 -4.56 18.67
N ALA A 10 3.17 -4.40 19.34
CA ALA A 10 1.95 -5.14 18.99
C ALA A 10 1.51 -4.85 17.54
N THR A 11 1.58 -3.59 17.12
CA THR A 11 1.24 -3.17 15.76
C THR A 11 2.19 -3.80 14.73
N LEU A 12 3.49 -3.83 15.01
CA LEU A 12 4.48 -4.48 14.14
C LEU A 12 4.20 -5.97 13.99
N LEU A 13 3.96 -6.67 15.11
CA LEU A 13 3.69 -8.12 15.10
C LEU A 13 2.41 -8.46 14.35
N ILE A 14 1.31 -7.73 14.61
CA ILE A 14 0.04 -7.92 13.92
C ILE A 14 0.20 -7.61 12.42
N GLY A 15 0.93 -6.54 12.08
CA GLY A 15 1.23 -6.16 10.70
C GLY A 15 1.99 -7.24 9.93
N LEU A 16 3.04 -7.82 10.54
CA LEU A 16 3.81 -8.93 9.96
C LEU A 16 2.94 -10.18 9.78
N TRP A 17 2.09 -10.48 10.75
CA TRP A 17 1.16 -11.62 10.68
C TRP A 17 0.14 -11.45 9.55
N ALA A 18 -0.44 -10.25 9.44
CA ALA A 18 -1.38 -9.92 8.37
C ALA A 18 -0.70 -9.98 7.00
N ALA A 19 0.52 -9.44 6.87
CA ALA A 19 1.30 -9.50 5.63
C ALA A 19 1.54 -10.96 5.20
N ARG A 20 1.98 -11.83 6.12
CA ARG A 20 2.17 -13.26 5.86
C ARG A 20 0.90 -13.92 5.32
N ALA A 21 -0.26 -13.62 5.90
CA ALA A 21 -1.53 -14.18 5.47
C ALA A 21 -1.96 -13.70 4.07
N TYR A 22 -1.58 -12.47 3.69
CA TYR A 22 -1.99 -11.85 2.43
C TYR A 22 -1.03 -12.04 1.26
N ILE A 23 0.25 -12.32 1.49
CA ILE A 23 1.24 -12.55 0.42
C ILE A 23 0.79 -13.62 -0.60
N PRO A 24 0.27 -14.80 -0.20
CA PRO A 24 -0.22 -15.79 -1.16
C PRO A 24 -1.33 -15.25 -2.06
N ASN A 25 -2.19 -14.37 -1.54
CA ASN A 25 -3.24 -13.77 -2.33
C ASN A 25 -2.66 -12.86 -3.41
N LEU A 26 -1.57 -12.12 -3.16
CA LEU A 26 -0.92 -11.28 -4.18
C LEU A 26 -0.36 -12.08 -5.37
N LEU A 27 -0.05 -13.36 -5.14
CA LEU A 27 0.50 -14.27 -6.13
C LEU A 27 -0.57 -15.09 -6.87
N ALA A 28 -1.83 -15.01 -6.43
CA ALA A 28 -2.94 -15.71 -7.07
C ALA A 28 -3.26 -15.11 -8.45
N SER A 29 -3.72 -15.95 -9.38
CA SER A 29 -4.21 -15.48 -10.68
C SER A 29 -5.50 -14.68 -10.50
N MET A 30 -5.51 -13.43 -10.94
CA MET A 30 -6.63 -12.49 -10.78
C MET A 30 -6.99 -11.81 -12.10
N THR A 31 -8.16 -11.17 -12.15
CA THR A 31 -8.45 -10.22 -13.23
C THR A 31 -7.51 -9.01 -13.15
N PRO A 32 -7.20 -8.34 -14.26
CA PRO A 32 -6.29 -7.19 -14.25
C PRO A 32 -6.69 -6.10 -13.23
N PRO A 33 -7.96 -5.67 -13.09
CA PRO A 33 -8.35 -4.70 -12.06
C PRO A 33 -8.06 -5.19 -10.65
N ALA A 34 -8.37 -6.45 -10.35
CA ALA A 34 -8.14 -7.05 -9.03
C ALA A 34 -6.64 -7.13 -8.68
N ALA A 35 -5.80 -7.54 -9.65
CA ALA A 35 -4.35 -7.61 -9.46
C ALA A 35 -3.75 -6.22 -9.16
N HIS A 36 -4.11 -5.20 -9.95
CA HIS A 36 -3.61 -3.83 -9.73
C HIS A 36 -4.10 -3.29 -8.37
N LEU A 37 -5.34 -3.58 -7.98
CA LEU A 37 -5.87 -3.16 -6.69
C LEU A 37 -5.12 -3.83 -5.52
N ALA A 38 -4.89 -5.14 -5.61
CA ALA A 38 -4.20 -5.90 -4.57
C ALA A 38 -2.75 -5.43 -4.39
N TRP A 39 -2.00 -5.29 -5.49
CA TRP A 39 -0.65 -4.73 -5.47
C TRP A 39 -0.64 -3.26 -5.03
N GLY A 40 -1.63 -2.48 -5.43
CA GLY A 40 -1.80 -1.10 -4.99
C GLY A 40 -1.90 -0.99 -3.48
N PHE A 41 -2.78 -1.77 -2.85
CA PHE A 41 -2.88 -1.84 -1.40
C PHE A 41 -1.61 -2.34 -0.72
N PHE A 42 -0.92 -3.33 -1.32
CA PHE A 42 0.35 -3.81 -0.79
C PHE A 42 1.41 -2.69 -0.73
N PHE A 43 1.61 -1.95 -1.83
CA PHE A 43 2.59 -0.86 -1.86
C PHE A 43 2.21 0.31 -0.96
N VAL A 44 0.92 0.65 -0.88
CA VAL A 44 0.43 1.66 0.07
C VAL A 44 0.71 1.22 1.52
N ALA A 45 0.37 -0.01 1.87
CA ALA A 45 0.61 -0.55 3.21
C ALA A 45 2.11 -0.61 3.53
N PHE A 46 2.92 -1.11 2.61
CA PHE A 46 4.38 -1.19 2.77
C PHE A 46 5.00 0.20 2.97
N GLY A 47 4.64 1.18 2.14
CA GLY A 47 5.10 2.55 2.27
C GLY A 47 4.67 3.18 3.60
N ALA A 48 3.40 3.04 3.98
CA ALA A 48 2.87 3.63 5.22
C ALA A 48 3.46 2.98 6.49
N ILE A 49 3.47 1.64 6.56
CA ILE A 49 4.02 0.90 7.69
C ILE A 49 5.53 1.09 7.77
N GLY A 50 6.25 0.95 6.65
CA GLY A 50 7.69 1.14 6.60
C GLY A 50 8.10 2.53 7.07
N ARG A 51 7.40 3.58 6.60
CA ARG A 51 7.61 4.96 7.07
C ARG A 51 7.31 5.11 8.56
N SER A 52 6.23 4.51 9.05
CA SER A 52 5.87 4.56 10.47
C SER A 52 6.91 3.86 11.34
N VAL A 53 7.36 2.66 10.94
CA VAL A 53 8.43 1.91 11.64
C VAL A 53 9.72 2.71 11.64
N TYR A 54 10.12 3.27 10.50
CA TYR A 54 11.33 4.06 10.40
C TYR A 54 11.29 5.29 11.33
N TRP A 55 10.27 6.15 11.20
CA TRP A 55 10.24 7.42 11.93
C TRP A 55 9.73 7.33 13.37
N SER A 56 8.75 6.47 13.62
CA SER A 56 8.07 6.39 14.92
C SER A 56 8.71 5.32 15.78
N PHE A 57 8.85 4.09 15.27
CA PHE A 57 9.43 3.00 16.05
C PHE A 57 10.94 3.14 16.21
N GLY A 58 11.66 3.55 15.14
CA GLY A 58 13.09 3.84 15.21
C GLY A 58 13.41 4.83 16.33
N ARG A 59 12.69 5.95 16.36
CA ARG A 59 12.81 6.97 17.42
C ARG A 59 12.53 6.42 18.83
N VAL A 60 11.51 5.58 18.96
CA VAL A 60 11.14 4.98 20.25
C VAL A 60 12.24 4.04 20.75
N VAL A 61 12.86 3.25 19.87
CA VAL A 61 13.89 2.27 20.23
C VAL A 61 15.24 2.93 20.53
N THR A 62 15.66 3.90 19.74
CA THR A 62 16.99 4.50 19.86
C THR A 62 17.01 5.74 20.76
N GLY A 63 15.85 6.31 21.10
CA GLY A 63 15.74 7.50 21.94
C GLY A 63 16.49 8.70 21.35
N ASP A 64 17.39 9.27 22.15
CA ASP A 64 18.16 10.47 21.80
C ASP A 64 19.16 10.25 20.66
N GLU A 65 19.59 9.00 20.45
CA GLU A 65 20.50 8.62 19.35
C GLU A 65 19.78 8.53 17.99
N TRP A 66 18.46 8.72 17.95
CA TRP A 66 17.68 8.58 16.72
C TRP A 66 18.20 9.42 15.55
N PRO A 67 18.58 10.71 15.70
CA PRO A 67 19.11 11.49 14.59
C PRO A 67 20.35 10.84 13.95
N PHE A 68 21.27 10.31 14.77
CA PHE A 68 22.47 9.64 14.30
C PHE A 68 22.14 8.32 13.59
N VAL A 69 21.34 7.47 14.21
CA VAL A 69 20.94 6.16 13.63
C VAL A 69 20.15 6.36 12.34
N ARG A 70 19.24 7.34 12.30
CA ARG A 70 18.48 7.72 11.11
C ARG A 70 19.41 8.08 9.95
N ASP A 71 20.39 8.94 10.20
CA ASP A 71 21.31 9.42 9.17
C ASP A 71 22.19 8.27 8.64
N LEU A 72 22.62 7.36 9.52
CA LEU A 72 23.32 6.12 9.13
C LEU A 72 22.45 5.20 8.25
N LEU A 73 21.16 5.10 8.57
CA LEU A 73 20.21 4.31 7.78
C LEU A 73 19.83 4.97 6.45
N GLY A 74 20.29 6.20 6.16
CA GLY A 74 20.07 6.90 4.90
C GLY A 74 19.07 8.06 4.96
N GLY A 75 18.57 8.40 6.15
CA GLY A 75 17.79 9.61 6.41
C GLY A 75 16.62 9.85 5.47
N LEU A 76 16.63 11.01 4.81
CA LEU A 76 15.59 11.42 3.88
C LEU A 76 15.48 10.50 2.65
N ASN A 77 16.57 9.84 2.24
CA ASN A 77 16.54 8.95 1.07
C ASN A 77 15.66 7.72 1.30
N ILE A 78 15.69 7.14 2.50
CA ILE A 78 14.79 6.05 2.88
C ILE A 78 13.35 6.53 2.92
N ASN A 79 13.12 7.73 3.45
CA ASN A 79 11.77 8.32 3.46
C ASN A 79 11.22 8.51 2.04
N MET A 80 12.05 8.99 1.11
CA MET A 80 11.67 9.09 -0.31
C MET A 80 11.35 7.72 -0.91
N GLY A 81 12.06 6.66 -0.52
CA GLY A 81 11.73 5.29 -0.93
C GLY A 81 10.33 4.84 -0.48
N PHE A 82 9.95 5.15 0.76
CA PHE A 82 8.58 4.88 1.23
C PHE A 82 7.53 5.75 0.53
N GLU A 83 7.83 7.03 0.27
CA GLU A 83 6.94 7.90 -0.50
C GLU A 83 6.75 7.40 -1.93
N LEU A 84 7.81 6.90 -2.57
CA LEU A 84 7.72 6.27 -3.89
C LEU A 84 6.83 5.03 -3.87
N CYS A 85 6.93 4.19 -2.83
CA CYS A 85 6.02 3.05 -2.65
C CYS A 85 4.56 3.52 -2.53
N LEU A 86 4.29 4.56 -1.73
CA LEU A 86 2.96 5.14 -1.62
C LEU A 86 2.42 5.63 -2.98
N ILE A 87 3.25 6.37 -3.74
CA ILE A 87 2.89 6.87 -5.07
C ILE A 87 2.57 5.71 -6.02
N ILE A 88 3.45 4.71 -6.10
CA ILE A 88 3.23 3.52 -6.94
C ILE A 88 1.92 2.83 -6.55
N GLY A 89 1.68 2.64 -5.25
CA GLY A 89 0.46 2.02 -4.76
C GLY A 89 -0.80 2.78 -5.18
N LEU A 90 -0.80 4.11 -5.05
CA LEU A 90 -1.93 4.96 -5.48
C LEU A 90 -2.13 4.94 -6.99
N LEU A 91 -1.07 4.94 -7.79
CA LEU A 91 -1.16 4.82 -9.25
C LEU A 91 -1.75 3.47 -9.67
N LEU A 92 -1.41 2.38 -8.99
CA LEU A 92 -2.00 1.07 -9.23
C LEU A 92 -3.49 1.02 -8.85
N ILE A 93 -3.90 1.66 -7.75
CA ILE A 93 -5.30 1.78 -7.37
C ILE A 93 -6.09 2.56 -8.43
N LEU A 94 -5.55 3.69 -8.92
CA LEU A 94 -6.16 4.45 -10.02
C LEU A 94 -6.22 3.62 -11.31
N ARG A 95 -5.18 2.83 -11.60
CA ARG A 95 -5.15 1.95 -12.76
C ARG A 95 -6.21 0.87 -12.65
N ALA A 96 -6.40 0.29 -11.47
CA ALA A 96 -7.48 -0.66 -11.18
C ALA A 96 -8.85 -0.02 -11.43
N ARG A 97 -9.04 1.24 -11.02
CA ARG A 97 -10.27 2.01 -11.27
C ARG A 97 -10.52 2.21 -12.76
N LEU A 98 -9.53 2.68 -13.50
CA LEU A 98 -9.64 2.87 -14.95
C LEU A 98 -9.97 1.56 -15.69
N LEU A 99 -9.35 0.44 -15.29
CA LEU A 99 -9.59 -0.85 -15.91
C LEU A 99 -10.96 -1.45 -15.55
N ALA A 100 -11.57 -1.01 -14.44
CA ALA A 100 -12.91 -1.43 -14.06
C ALA A 100 -14.03 -0.70 -14.84
N ILE A 101 -13.71 0.38 -15.55
CA ILE A 101 -14.64 1.06 -16.47
C ILE A 101 -14.92 0.12 -17.66
N PRO A 102 -16.20 -0.04 -18.08
CA PRO A 102 -16.58 -0.78 -19.27
C PRO A 102 -15.77 -0.36 -20.50
N GLU A 103 -15.49 -1.29 -21.41
CA GLU A 103 -14.61 -1.03 -22.56
C GLU A 103 -15.15 0.06 -23.48
N ASP A 104 -16.46 0.16 -23.63
CA ASP A 104 -17.12 1.18 -24.45
C ASP A 104 -16.92 2.60 -23.90
N ASP A 105 -16.92 2.75 -22.57
CA ASP A 105 -16.80 4.04 -21.89
C ASP A 105 -15.33 4.44 -21.65
N ARG A 106 -14.42 3.45 -21.51
CA ARG A 106 -13.03 3.64 -21.09
C ARG A 106 -12.23 4.68 -21.90
N PRO A 107 -12.38 4.83 -23.23
CA PRO A 107 -11.61 5.80 -24.01
C PRO A 107 -11.82 7.26 -23.59
N ALA A 108 -12.94 7.59 -22.96
CA ALA A 108 -13.23 8.94 -22.45
C ALA A 108 -12.47 9.27 -21.15
N TYR A 109 -11.83 8.28 -20.52
CA TYR A 109 -11.19 8.41 -19.22
C TYR A 109 -9.69 8.12 -19.30
N ASN A 110 -8.93 8.82 -18.45
CA ASN A 110 -7.53 8.56 -18.21
C ASN A 110 -7.32 8.17 -16.74
N LEU A 111 -6.06 7.96 -16.35
CA LEU A 111 -5.73 7.51 -15.00
C LEU A 111 -6.25 8.46 -13.90
N PHE A 112 -6.27 9.77 -14.16
CA PHE A 112 -6.71 10.77 -13.19
C PHE A 112 -8.22 11.03 -13.26
N THR A 113 -8.79 11.07 -14.47
CA THR A 113 -10.23 11.34 -14.66
C THR A 113 -11.11 10.13 -14.38
N CYS A 114 -10.56 8.91 -14.27
CA CYS A 114 -11.35 7.71 -13.95
C CYS A 114 -12.13 7.78 -12.63
N VAL A 115 -11.74 8.68 -11.71
CA VAL A 115 -12.42 8.89 -10.42
C VAL A 115 -13.78 9.57 -10.59
N THR A 116 -14.02 10.26 -11.70
CA THR A 116 -15.30 10.94 -11.97
C THR A 116 -16.31 10.04 -12.66
N TYR A 117 -15.94 8.80 -13.03
CA TYR A 117 -16.88 7.84 -13.58
C TYR A 117 -17.97 7.53 -12.54
N PRO A 118 -19.26 7.74 -12.87
CA PRO A 118 -20.34 7.79 -11.87
C PRO A 118 -20.69 6.42 -11.30
N GLU A 119 -20.44 5.33 -12.02
CA GLU A 119 -20.81 4.00 -11.52
C GLU A 119 -19.82 3.47 -10.48
N PRO A 120 -20.31 2.87 -9.38
CA PRO A 120 -19.45 2.23 -8.40
C PRO A 120 -18.69 1.06 -9.04
N PHE A 121 -17.58 0.65 -8.41
CA PHE A 121 -16.88 -0.56 -8.82
C PHE A 121 -17.86 -1.73 -8.85
N ARG A 122 -18.10 -2.23 -10.06
CA ARG A 122 -18.86 -3.44 -10.29
C ARG A 122 -18.05 -4.60 -9.70
N LEU A 123 -18.37 -5.06 -8.49
CA LEU A 123 -17.65 -6.17 -7.81
C LEU A 123 -17.44 -7.40 -8.70
N TYR A 124 -18.37 -7.65 -9.61
CA TYR A 124 -18.31 -8.72 -10.62
C TYR A 124 -17.25 -8.51 -11.72
N SER A 125 -16.75 -7.30 -11.95
CA SER A 125 -15.60 -7.06 -12.84
C SER A 125 -14.26 -7.40 -12.16
N ILE A 126 -14.24 -7.45 -10.82
CA ILE A 126 -13.09 -7.82 -10.00
C ILE A 126 -13.08 -9.34 -9.75
N LEU A 127 -14.24 -9.93 -9.51
CA LEU A 127 -14.40 -11.35 -9.20
C LEU A 127 -14.67 -12.16 -10.47
N ARG A 128 -13.66 -12.82 -11.04
CA ARG A 128 -13.94 -13.99 -11.91
C ARG A 128 -14.40 -15.13 -11.01
N ARG A 129 -15.58 -15.71 -11.29
CA ARG A 129 -15.87 -17.08 -10.84
C ARG A 129 -14.82 -18.00 -11.47
N PRO A 130 -14.07 -18.81 -10.70
CA PRO A 130 -13.31 -19.90 -11.28
C PRO A 130 -14.29 -20.82 -12.03
N LYS A 131 -13.89 -21.28 -13.22
CA LYS A 131 -14.50 -22.45 -13.84
C LYS A 131 -14.05 -23.69 -13.08
#